data_AF-A0A917N8R7-F1
#
_entry.id   AF-A0A917N8R7-F1
#
_cell.length_a   1.000
_cell.length_b   1.000
_cell.length_c   1.000
_cell.angle_alpha   90.00
_cell.angle_beta   90.00
_cell.angle_gamma   90.00
#
_symmetry.space_group_name_H-M   'P 1'
#
loop_
_entity.id
_entity.type
_entity.pdbx_description
1 polymer ?
#
loop_
_entity_poly.entity_id
_entity_poly.type
_entity_poly.pdbx_seq_one_letter_code
_entity_poly.pdbx_strand_id
1 'polypeptide(L)'
;MTHKTYGLVNGQRTEFVAALRQSSETPAALQVAMVVPLSYEDIVAVFYVVIKGGAQLSELDADYARQVLFDTLLNDSADVIEEAQLTIEETEPGTDEYALIQAIRAKVAEVFAPVNAPAPRRVRGELVGVSR
;
A
#
# COMPACT_ATOMS: atom_id res chain seq x y z
N MET A 1 9.08 -35.71 -18.78
CA MET A 1 8.53 -34.47 -19.37
C MET A 1 9.05 -33.30 -18.55
N THR A 2 9.75 -32.35 -19.15
CA THR A 2 10.28 -31.17 -18.45
C THR A 2 9.14 -30.16 -18.31
N HIS A 3 8.70 -29.85 -17.09
CA HIS A 3 7.71 -28.80 -16.87
C HIS A 3 8.29 -27.46 -17.32
N LYS A 4 7.67 -26.85 -18.33
CA LYS A 4 8.07 -25.52 -18.79
C LYS A 4 7.67 -24.49 -17.73
N THR A 5 8.63 -23.70 -17.28
CA THR A 5 8.41 -22.63 -16.31
C THR A 5 8.53 -21.29 -17.03
N TYR A 6 7.64 -20.36 -16.70
CA TYR A 6 7.54 -19.08 -17.38
C TYR A 6 7.62 -17.95 -16.37
N GLY A 7 8.36 -16.90 -16.71
CA GLY A 7 8.39 -15.64 -15.99
C GLY A 7 8.00 -14.50 -16.94
N LEU A 8 7.64 -13.35 -16.37
CA LEU A 8 7.35 -12.14 -17.13
C LEU A 8 8.45 -11.11 -16.83
N VAL A 9 9.12 -10.62 -17.88
CA VAL A 9 10.10 -9.54 -17.79
C VAL A 9 9.71 -8.47 -18.82
N ASN A 10 9.42 -7.25 -18.34
CA ASN A 10 8.99 -6.14 -19.20
C ASN A 10 7.83 -6.52 -20.15
N GLY A 11 6.80 -7.19 -19.60
CA GLY A 11 5.63 -7.64 -20.35
C GLY A 11 5.86 -8.81 -21.32
N GLN A 12 7.09 -9.33 -21.42
CA GLN A 12 7.41 -10.46 -22.28
C GLN A 12 7.46 -11.77 -21.51
N ARG A 13 6.74 -12.78 -22.03
CA ARG A 13 6.76 -14.14 -21.49
C ARG A 13 8.09 -14.80 -21.86
N THR A 14 8.94 -14.97 -20.86
CA THR A 14 10.24 -15.63 -21.01
C THR A 14 10.15 -17.04 -20.41
N GLU A 15 10.36 -18.06 -21.23
CA GLU A 15 10.57 -19.42 -20.75
C GLU A 15 11.93 -19.46 -20.05
N PHE A 16 11.96 -19.91 -18.80
CA PHE A 16 13.21 -20.09 -18.07
C PHE A 16 13.28 -21.51 -17.50
N VAL A 17 14.50 -22.01 -17.41
CA VAL A 17 14.76 -23.26 -16.70
C VAL A 17 14.92 -22.89 -15.23
N ALA A 18 13.94 -23.23 -14.40
CA ALA A 18 14.12 -23.18 -12.97
C ALA A 18 15.34 -24.05 -12.63
N ALA A 19 16.42 -23.43 -12.16
CA ALA A 19 17.61 -24.16 -11.75
C ALA A 19 17.24 -24.94 -10.48
N LEU A 20 16.70 -26.15 -10.66
CA LEU A 20 16.79 -27.18 -9.63
C LEU A 20 18.28 -27.28 -9.30
N ARG A 21 18.63 -27.22 -8.02
CA ARG A 21 19.95 -27.71 -7.61
C ARG A 21 20.05 -29.14 -8.14
N GLN A 22 21.09 -29.43 -8.91
CA GLN A 22 21.41 -30.80 -9.31
C GLN A 22 21.33 -31.67 -8.04
N SER A 23 20.53 -32.75 -8.09
CA SER A 23 20.34 -33.72 -7.01
C SER A 23 19.31 -33.41 -5.89
N SER A 24 18.31 -32.55 -6.12
CA SER A 24 17.20 -32.36 -5.16
C SER A 24 15.89 -33.04 -5.63
N GLU A 25 15.32 -33.92 -4.81
CA GLU A 25 13.96 -34.48 -5.00
C GLU A 25 12.85 -33.52 -4.55
N THR A 26 13.21 -32.40 -3.91
CA THR A 26 12.27 -31.33 -3.55
C THR A 26 12.39 -30.18 -4.55
N PRO A 27 11.27 -29.56 -4.98
CA PRO A 27 11.31 -28.38 -5.84
C PRO A 27 12.22 -27.32 -5.23
N ALA A 28 13.06 -26.68 -6.04
CA ALA A 28 13.82 -25.52 -5.58
C ALA A 28 12.81 -24.48 -5.08
N ALA A 29 12.80 -24.21 -3.78
CA ALA A 29 12.06 -23.09 -3.22
C ALA A 29 12.71 -21.81 -3.80
N LEU A 30 12.10 -21.25 -4.84
CA LEU A 30 12.48 -19.96 -5.36
C LEU A 30 11.94 -18.92 -4.40
N GLN A 31 12.80 -18.41 -3.53
CA GLN A 31 12.50 -17.25 -2.71
C GLN A 31 12.96 -15.99 -3.46
N VAL A 32 12.00 -15.20 -3.93
CA VAL A 32 12.27 -13.84 -4.42
C VAL A 32 12.01 -12.89 -3.25
N ALA A 33 13.06 -12.20 -2.80
CA ALA A 33 12.92 -11.09 -1.87
C ALA A 33 13.12 -9.79 -2.66
N MET A 34 12.08 -8.96 -2.69
CA MET A 34 12.11 -7.65 -3.29
C MET A 34 11.88 -6.61 -2.19
N VAL A 35 12.74 -5.60 -2.14
CA VAL A 35 12.57 -4.46 -1.23
C VAL A 35 12.21 -3.28 -2.10
N VAL A 36 10.97 -2.83 -1.98
CA VAL A 36 10.49 -1.59 -2.63
C VAL A 36 10.48 -0.52 -1.55
N PRO A 37 11.35 0.52 -1.64
CA PRO A 37 11.29 1.63 -0.72
C PRO A 37 10.04 2.45 -1.03
N LEU A 38 9.06 2.45 -0.11
CA LEU A 38 7.86 3.26 -0.21
C LEU A 38 7.91 4.37 0.81
N SER A 39 7.66 5.59 0.35
CA SER A 39 7.34 6.72 1.22
C SER A 39 5.91 6.58 1.75
N TYR A 40 5.60 7.38 2.78
CA TYR A 40 4.24 7.47 3.30
C TYR A 40 3.25 7.95 2.22
N GLU A 41 3.69 8.87 1.36
CA GLU A 41 2.87 9.42 0.28
C GLU A 41 2.62 8.40 -0.83
N ASP A 42 3.56 7.50 -1.12
CA ASP A 42 3.34 6.39 -2.07
C ASP A 42 2.23 5.47 -1.58
N ILE A 43 2.23 5.15 -0.28
CA ILE A 43 1.21 4.30 0.32
C ILE A 43 -0.16 5.01 0.27
N VAL A 44 -0.22 6.30 0.58
CA VAL A 44 -1.45 7.10 0.48
C VAL A 44 -1.98 7.12 -0.97
N ALA A 45 -1.10 7.31 -1.96
CA ALA A 45 -1.48 7.30 -3.37
C ALA A 45 -2.03 5.95 -3.83
N VAL A 46 -1.42 4.84 -3.39
CA VAL A 46 -1.95 3.49 -3.66
C VAL A 46 -3.38 3.33 -3.12
N PHE A 47 -3.63 3.72 -1.87
CA PHE A 47 -5.00 3.62 -1.32
C PHE A 47 -5.99 4.56 -2.00
N TYR A 48 -5.52 5.73 -2.44
CA TYR A 48 -6.32 6.63 -3.25
C TYR A 48 -6.78 5.97 -4.55
N VAL A 49 -5.86 5.35 -5.31
CA VAL A 49 -6.18 4.61 -6.54
C VAL A 49 -7.23 3.53 -6.26
N VAL A 50 -7.01 2.72 -5.23
CA VAL A 50 -7.91 1.62 -4.87
C VAL A 50 -9.32 2.10 -4.53
N ILE A 51 -9.43 3.18 -3.76
CA ILE A 51 -10.72 3.74 -3.36
C ILE A 51 -11.44 4.41 -4.54
N LYS A 52 -10.71 5.13 -5.40
CA LYS A 52 -11.27 5.68 -6.64
C LYS A 52 -11.68 4.57 -7.61
N GLY A 53 -11.05 3.41 -7.53
CA GLY A 53 -11.43 2.17 -8.22
C GLY A 53 -12.69 1.47 -7.65
N GLY A 54 -13.26 1.98 -6.55
CA GLY A 54 -14.54 1.51 -5.99
C GLY A 54 -14.43 0.76 -4.66
N ALA A 55 -13.23 0.58 -4.11
CA ALA A 55 -13.08 0.00 -2.78
C ALA A 55 -13.57 0.98 -1.69
N GLN A 56 -14.04 0.45 -0.55
CA GLN A 56 -14.45 1.28 0.57
C GLN A 56 -13.34 1.37 1.63
N LEU A 57 -13.13 2.58 2.16
CA LEU A 57 -12.15 2.82 3.23
C LEU A 57 -12.40 1.95 4.48
N SER A 58 -13.66 1.62 4.77
CA SER A 58 -14.07 0.78 5.89
C SER A 58 -13.70 -0.70 5.75
N GLU A 59 -13.43 -1.17 4.54
CA GLU A 59 -13.05 -2.58 4.28
C GLU A 59 -11.56 -2.82 4.56
N LEU A 60 -10.76 -1.75 4.63
CA LEU A 60 -9.31 -1.81 4.77
C LEU A 60 -8.88 -2.06 6.22
N ASP A 61 -9.12 -3.25 6.76
CA ASP A 61 -8.42 -3.67 7.98
C ASP A 61 -6.90 -3.84 7.76
N ALA A 62 -6.13 -4.06 8.82
CA ALA A 62 -4.67 -4.04 8.71
C ALA A 62 -4.10 -5.14 7.81
N ASP A 63 -4.74 -6.31 7.72
CA ASP A 63 -4.25 -7.42 6.92
C ASP A 63 -4.68 -7.25 5.47
N TYR A 64 -5.95 -6.91 5.24
CA TYR A 64 -6.46 -6.61 3.90
C TYR A 64 -5.77 -5.39 3.28
N ALA A 65 -5.52 -4.33 4.06
CA ALA A 65 -4.80 -3.15 3.60
C ALA A 65 -3.37 -3.48 3.12
N ARG A 66 -2.64 -4.34 3.84
CA ARG A 66 -1.29 -4.77 3.42
C ARG A 66 -1.32 -5.63 2.15
N GLN A 67 -2.32 -6.52 2.05
CA GLN A 67 -2.50 -7.33 0.85
C GLN A 67 -2.78 -6.44 -0.37
N VAL A 68 -3.77 -5.55 -0.24
CA VAL A 68 -4.16 -4.60 -1.29
C VAL A 68 -2.99 -3.70 -1.70
N LEU A 69 -2.22 -3.16 -0.74
CA LEU A 69 -1.03 -2.37 -1.04
C LEU A 69 -0.06 -3.15 -1.94
N PHE A 70 0.22 -4.41 -1.60
CA PHE A 70 1.13 -5.25 -2.37
C PHE A 70 0.56 -5.62 -3.75
N ASP A 71 -0.72 -5.97 -3.82
CA ASP A 71 -1.40 -6.30 -5.06
C ASP A 71 -1.42 -5.09 -6.01
N THR A 72 -1.72 -3.89 -5.51
CA THR A 72 -1.69 -2.65 -6.31
C THR A 72 -0.29 -2.33 -6.79
N LEU A 73 0.74 -2.39 -5.94
CA LEU A 73 2.12 -2.10 -6.35
C LEU A 73 2.68 -3.05 -7.41
N LEU A 74 2.21 -4.30 -7.43
CA LEU A 74 2.66 -5.28 -8.41
C LEU A 74 1.87 -5.26 -9.71
N ASN A 75 0.58 -4.93 -9.64
CA ASN A 75 -0.33 -5.04 -10.78
C ASN A 75 -0.56 -3.70 -11.48
N ASP A 76 -0.51 -2.58 -10.77
CA ASP A 76 -0.66 -1.24 -11.34
C ASP A 76 0.70 -0.65 -11.72
N SER A 77 0.71 0.23 -12.73
CA SER A 77 1.94 0.88 -13.18
C SER A 77 2.37 1.98 -12.23
N ALA A 78 3.67 2.23 -12.15
CA ALA A 78 4.23 3.36 -11.40
C ALA A 78 3.60 4.70 -11.83
N ASP A 79 3.32 4.85 -13.13
CA ASP A 79 2.66 6.04 -13.69
C ASP A 79 1.28 6.33 -13.05
N VAL A 80 0.50 5.30 -12.72
CA VAL A 80 -0.81 5.46 -12.08
C VAL A 80 -0.65 5.99 -10.65
N ILE A 81 0.38 5.52 -9.95
CA ILE A 81 0.67 5.98 -8.58
C ILE A 81 1.19 7.42 -8.60
N GLU A 82 2.04 7.77 -9.57
CA GLU A 82 2.54 9.13 -9.75
C GLU A 82 1.41 10.12 -10.11
N GLU A 83 0.50 9.74 -11.02
CA GLU A 83 -0.68 10.54 -11.34
C GLU A 83 -1.60 10.75 -10.12
N ALA A 84 -1.77 9.70 -9.30
CA ALA A 84 -2.50 9.81 -8.05
C ALA A 84 -1.82 10.76 -7.06
N GLN A 85 -0.49 10.76 -6.97
CA GLN A 85 0.26 11.71 -6.14
C GLN A 85 0.05 13.15 -6.59
N LEU A 86 0.18 13.42 -7.89
CA LEU A 86 -0.08 14.75 -8.45
C LEU A 86 -1.50 15.21 -8.15
N THR A 87 -2.49 14.32 -8.34
CA THR A 87 -3.89 14.60 -8.02
C THR A 87 -4.07 14.95 -6.54
N ILE A 88 -3.43 14.20 -5.65
CA ILE A 88 -3.48 14.44 -4.20
C ILE A 88 -2.87 15.79 -3.84
N GLU A 89 -1.73 16.14 -4.43
CA GLU A 89 -1.01 17.40 -4.18
C GLU A 89 -1.78 18.62 -4.67
N GLU A 90 -2.45 18.50 -5.82
CA GLU A 90 -3.24 19.56 -6.43
C GLU A 90 -4.64 19.73 -5.80
N THR A 91 -5.09 18.78 -4.97
CA THR A 91 -6.44 18.82 -4.40
C THR A 91 -6.61 19.96 -3.39
N GLU A 92 -7.56 20.85 -3.69
CA GLU A 92 -7.84 22.03 -2.86
C GLU A 92 -8.47 21.68 -1.49
N PRO A 93 -8.01 22.30 -0.38
CA PRO A 93 -8.62 22.16 0.93
C PRO A 93 -10.10 22.56 0.95
N GLY A 94 -10.90 21.81 1.71
CA GLY A 94 -12.33 22.08 1.88
C GLY A 94 -13.24 21.43 0.84
N THR A 95 -12.68 20.70 -0.12
CA THR A 95 -13.44 19.84 -1.04
C THR A 95 -13.73 18.47 -0.43
N ASP A 96 -14.76 17.77 -0.94
CA ASP A 96 -15.06 16.39 -0.55
C ASP A 96 -13.88 15.44 -0.87
N GLU A 97 -13.19 15.71 -1.98
CA GLU A 97 -11.99 14.98 -2.39
C GLU A 97 -10.86 15.15 -1.36
N TYR A 98 -10.64 16.38 -0.89
CA TYR A 98 -9.67 16.64 0.18
C TYR A 98 -10.03 15.89 1.47
N ALA A 99 -11.32 15.88 1.85
CA ALA A 99 -11.77 15.16 3.03
C ALA A 99 -11.52 13.64 2.91
N LEU A 100 -11.75 13.07 1.72
CA LEU A 100 -11.42 11.68 1.42
C LEU A 100 -9.91 11.42 1.58
N ILE A 101 -9.06 12.26 0.98
CA ILE A 101 -7.60 12.14 1.07
C ILE A 101 -7.15 12.20 2.54
N GLN A 102 -7.72 13.09 3.36
CA GLN A 102 -7.39 13.13 4.78
C GLN A 102 -7.83 11.86 5.53
N ALA A 103 -8.97 11.27 5.16
CA ALA A 103 -9.42 10.00 5.74
C ALA A 103 -8.49 8.84 5.35
N ILE A 104 -8.00 8.82 4.10
CA ILE A 104 -6.99 7.85 3.64
C ILE A 104 -5.69 8.00 4.42
N ARG A 105 -5.19 9.24 4.55
CA ARG A 105 -4.00 9.54 5.37
C ARG A 105 -4.18 9.03 6.79
N ALA A 106 -5.32 9.28 7.43
CA ALA A 106 -5.58 8.77 8.77
C ALA A 106 -5.54 7.23 8.83
N LYS A 107 -6.08 6.54 7.82
CA LYS A 107 -6.07 5.09 7.76
C LYS A 107 -4.68 4.50 7.53
N VAL A 108 -3.88 5.11 6.66
CA VAL A 108 -2.49 4.70 6.44
C VAL A 108 -1.68 4.85 7.72
N ALA A 109 -1.87 5.95 8.48
CA ALA A 109 -1.24 6.11 9.78
C ALA A 109 -1.66 5.01 10.77
N GLU A 110 -2.93 4.63 10.80
CA GLU A 110 -3.42 3.55 11.66
C GLU A 110 -2.76 2.20 11.34
N VAL A 111 -2.62 1.86 10.06
CA VAL A 111 -2.17 0.52 9.61
C VAL A 111 -0.65 0.40 9.56
N PHE A 112 0.04 1.48 9.17
CA PHE A 112 1.47 1.50 8.85
C PHE A 112 2.32 2.38 9.75
N ALA A 113 1.74 3.03 10.78
CA ALA A 113 2.58 3.69 11.78
C ALA A 113 3.55 2.68 12.40
N PRO A 114 4.81 3.06 12.64
CA PRO A 114 5.73 2.22 13.37
C PRO A 114 5.12 1.89 14.74
N VAL A 115 5.20 0.63 15.15
CA VAL A 115 4.64 0.08 16.41
C VAL A 115 5.06 0.86 17.68
N ASN A 116 6.05 1.77 17.56
CA ASN A 116 6.56 2.63 18.62
C ASN A 116 6.19 4.14 18.49
N ALA A 117 5.21 4.52 17.67
CA ALA A 117 4.72 5.90 17.69
C ALA A 117 3.90 6.14 18.99
N PRO A 118 4.28 7.10 19.86
CA PRO A 118 3.50 7.41 21.04
C PRO A 118 2.09 7.86 20.62
N ALA A 119 1.07 7.19 21.14
CA ALA A 119 -0.32 7.53 20.83
C ALA A 119 -0.59 9.02 21.12
N PRO A 120 -1.26 9.76 20.20
CA PRO A 120 -1.57 11.16 20.42
C PRO A 120 -2.45 11.30 21.68
N ARG A 121 -1.92 12.01 22.68
CA ARG A 121 -2.61 12.31 23.93
C ARG A 121 -3.88 13.10 23.60
N ARG A 122 -5.05 12.48 23.76
CA ARG A 122 -6.34 13.20 23.73
C ARG A 122 -6.28 14.30 24.81
N VAL A 123 -6.15 15.55 24.40
CA VAL A 123 -6.38 16.68 25.29
C VAL A 123 -7.88 16.70 25.55
N ARG A 124 -8.30 16.10 26.66
CA ARG A 124 -9.67 16.22 27.16
C ARG A 124 -9.80 17.67 27.61
N GLY A 125 -10.50 18.48 26.82
CA GLY A 125 -10.86 19.85 27.20
C GLY A 125 -11.61 19.82 28.53
N GLU A 126 -10.96 20.24 29.60
CA GLU A 126 -11.65 20.62 30.82
C GLU A 126 -12.08 22.07 30.67
N LEU A 127 -13.41 22.20 30.64
CA LEU A 127 -14.15 23.43 30.63
C LEU A 127 -13.82 24.24 31.90
N VAL A 128 -13.47 25.49 31.64
CA VAL A 128 -13.62 26.69 32.47
C VAL A 128 -14.58 26.50 33.65
N GLY A 129 -14.03 26.56 34.86
CA GLY A 129 -14.76 26.78 36.11
C GLY A 129 -14.30 28.09 36.76
N VAL A 130 -14.88 29.21 36.34
CA VAL A 130 -14.84 30.47 37.09
C VAL A 130 -15.89 30.38 38.20
N SER A 131 -15.49 30.55 39.46
CA SER A 131 -16.37 31.13 40.49
C SER A 131 -15.59 31.68 41.69
N ARG A 132 -15.73 33.00 41.82
CA ARG A 132 -15.84 33.87 43.00
C ARG A 132 -15.23 33.44 44.33
#